data_AF-A0A2N2YQF1-F1
#
_entry.id   AF-A0A2N2YQF1-F1
#
_cell.length_a   1.000
_cell.length_b   1.000
_cell.length_c   1.000
_cell.angle_alpha   90.00
_cell.angle_beta   90.00
_cell.angle_gamma   90.00
#
_symmetry.space_group_name_H-M   'P 1'
#
loop_
_entity.id
_entity.type
_entity.pdbx_description
1 polymer ?
#
loop_
_entity_poly.entity_id
_entity_poly.type
_entity_poly.pdbx_seq_one_letter_code
_entity_poly.pdbx_strand_id
1 'polypeptide(L)'
;MLTITQLVDRILAQRPFLEEVMSEGLVNLSAAARQIQPEIENALGRKVKEGAILMALKRYSSHLDLSLNVKLKNSLHKWIY
;
A
#
# COMPACT_ATOMS: atom_id res chain seq x y z
N MET A 1 1.74 -20.11 0.81
CA MET A 1 2.91 -19.53 0.13
C MET A 1 2.91 -18.04 0.37
N LEU A 2 4.02 -17.43 0.76
CA LEU A 2 4.11 -15.98 1.01
C LEU A 2 4.16 -15.22 -0.33
N THR A 3 3.35 -14.18 -0.50
CA THR A 3 3.27 -13.41 -1.76
C THR A 3 3.84 -12.00 -1.62
N ILE A 4 4.16 -11.36 -2.75
CA ILE A 4 4.63 -9.96 -2.79
C ILE A 4 3.58 -9.03 -2.20
N THR A 5 2.29 -9.21 -2.56
CA THR A 5 1.19 -8.41 -2.01
C THR A 5 1.14 -8.52 -0.49
N GLN A 6 1.15 -9.73 0.06
CA GLN A 6 1.12 -9.95 1.52
C GLN A 6 2.32 -9.31 2.23
N LEU A 7 3.49 -9.29 1.61
CA LEU A 7 4.67 -8.63 2.17
C LEU A 7 4.56 -7.12 2.10
N VAL A 8 4.09 -6.57 0.98
CA VAL A 8 3.82 -5.13 0.85
C VAL A 8 2.82 -4.68 1.92
N ASP A 9 1.71 -5.41 2.08
CA ASP A 9 0.71 -5.10 3.11
C ASP A 9 1.33 -5.09 4.52
N ARG A 10 2.17 -6.08 4.84
CA ARG A 10 2.86 -6.14 6.15
C ARG A 10 3.84 -4.99 6.36
N ILE A 11 4.61 -4.64 5.34
CA ILE A 11 5.61 -3.54 5.41
C ILE A 11 4.89 -2.20 5.61
N LEU A 12 3.80 -1.97 4.89
CA LEU A 12 3.04 -0.72 4.96
C LEU A 12 2.24 -0.61 6.27
N ALA A 13 1.65 -1.70 6.76
CA ALA A 13 0.94 -1.72 8.04
C ALA A 13 1.85 -1.39 9.23
N GLN A 14 3.17 -1.61 9.11
CA GLN A 14 4.16 -1.20 10.12
C GLN A 14 4.58 0.27 10.00
N ARG A 15 4.12 0.98 8.97
CA ARG A 15 4.52 2.35 8.62
C ARG A 15 3.27 3.22 8.40
N PRO A 16 2.48 3.51 9.46
CA PRO A 16 1.20 4.23 9.32
C PRO A 16 1.33 5.61 8.67
N PHE A 17 2.41 6.34 8.92
CA PHE A 17 2.68 7.61 8.24
C PHE A 17 2.80 7.46 6.73
N LEU A 18 3.37 6.35 6.25
CA LEU A 18 3.52 6.09 4.82
C LEU A 18 2.18 5.82 4.16
N GLU A 19 1.25 5.15 4.85
CA GLU A 19 -0.11 4.92 4.34
C GLU A 19 -0.87 6.23 4.13
N GLU A 20 -0.74 7.16 5.08
CA GLU A 20 -1.36 8.48 5.01
C GLU A 20 -0.89 9.24 3.76
N VAL A 21 0.41 9.42 3.60
CA VAL A 21 0.96 10.14 2.44
C VAL A 21 0.76 9.39 1.11
N MET A 22 0.62 8.04 1.14
CA MET A 22 0.25 7.27 -0.05
C MET A 22 -1.19 7.54 -0.48
N SER A 23 -2.12 7.62 0.47
CA SER A 23 -3.53 7.94 0.19
C SER A 23 -3.73 9.37 -0.34
N GLU A 24 -2.84 10.30 0.02
CA GLU A 24 -2.81 11.65 -0.52
C GLU A 24 -2.13 11.74 -1.90
N GLY A 25 -1.61 10.62 -2.43
CA GLY A 25 -0.91 10.59 -3.71
C GLY A 25 0.46 11.27 -3.70
N LEU A 26 1.02 11.53 -2.51
CA LEU A 26 2.30 12.25 -2.34
C LEU A 26 3.53 11.35 -2.49
N VAL A 27 3.34 10.04 -2.54
CA VAL A 27 4.43 9.06 -2.60
C VAL A 27 4.79 8.71 -4.04
N ASN A 28 6.08 8.80 -4.37
CA ASN A 28 6.64 8.20 -5.58
C ASN A 28 6.69 6.67 -5.43
N LEU A 29 5.66 5.98 -5.94
CA LEU A 29 5.54 4.52 -5.80
C LEU A 29 6.70 3.74 -6.43
N SER A 30 7.30 4.25 -7.50
CA SER A 30 8.47 3.61 -8.12
C SER A 30 9.70 3.70 -7.22
N ALA A 31 9.93 4.86 -6.59
CA ALA A 31 11.00 5.01 -5.61
C ALA A 31 10.76 4.12 -4.38
N ALA A 32 9.53 4.08 -3.88
CA ALA A 32 9.14 3.22 -2.77
C ALA A 32 9.36 1.72 -3.10
N ALA A 33 9.01 1.29 -4.31
CA ALA A 33 9.23 -0.08 -4.78
C ALA A 33 10.72 -0.48 -4.70
N ARG A 34 11.63 0.37 -5.17
CA ARG A 34 13.09 0.13 -5.06
C ARG A 34 13.56 0.06 -3.62
N GLN A 35 13.01 0.91 -2.76
CA GLN A 35 13.41 0.97 -1.36
C GLN A 35 13.02 -0.30 -0.58
N ILE A 36 11.84 -0.87 -0.84
CA ILE A 36 11.36 -2.07 -0.13
C ILE A 36 11.75 -3.39 -0.81
N GLN A 37 12.25 -3.34 -2.05
CA GLN A 37 12.64 -4.54 -2.80
C GLN A 37 13.64 -5.45 -2.05
N PRO A 38 14.72 -4.93 -1.42
CA PRO A 38 15.66 -5.80 -0.70
C PRO A 38 15.01 -6.57 0.45
N GLU A 39 14.08 -5.93 1.17
CA GLU A 39 13.31 -6.53 2.28
C GLU A 39 12.40 -7.65 1.77
N ILE A 40 11.72 -7.43 0.63
CA ILE A 40 10.86 -8.42 -0.02
C ILE A 40 11.68 -9.60 -0.56
N GLU A 41 12.82 -9.34 -1.22
CA GLU A 41 13.69 -10.39 -1.75
C GLU A 41 14.28 -11.26 -0.63
N ASN A 42 14.65 -10.64 0.50
CA ASN A 42 15.10 -11.35 1.70
C ASN A 42 14.00 -12.29 2.23
N ALA A 43 12.79 -11.77 2.42
CA ALA A 43 11.67 -12.56 2.93
C ALA A 43 11.21 -13.70 1.98
N LEU A 44 11.38 -13.54 0.67
CA LEU A 44 11.00 -14.56 -0.33
C LEU A 44 12.15 -15.50 -0.72
N GLY A 45 13.40 -15.18 -0.37
CA GLY A 45 14.58 -15.97 -0.76
C GLY A 45 14.87 -15.99 -2.26
N ARG A 46 14.36 -15.01 -3.02
CA ARG A 46 14.53 -14.93 -4.48
C ARG A 46 14.47 -13.49 -4.99
N LYS A 47 15.03 -13.27 -6.18
CA LYS A 47 14.90 -12.00 -6.89
C LYS A 47 13.47 -11.72 -7.31
N VAL A 48 13.09 -10.45 -7.23
CA VAL A 48 11.75 -9.96 -7.59
C VAL A 48 11.89 -8.78 -8.54
N LYS A 49 10.98 -8.65 -9.50
CA LYS A 49 10.95 -7.49 -10.40
C LYS A 49 10.35 -6.29 -9.66
N GLU A 50 10.99 -5.13 -9.74
CA GLU A 50 10.48 -3.85 -9.21
C GLU A 50 9.03 -3.59 -9.67
N GLY A 51 8.72 -3.87 -10.95
CA GLY A 51 7.36 -3.72 -11.50
C GLY A 51 6.28 -4.54 -10.78
N ALA A 52 6.61 -5.71 -10.23
CA ALA A 52 5.66 -6.52 -9.47
C ALA A 52 5.36 -5.87 -8.10
N ILE A 53 6.36 -5.26 -7.48
CA ILE A 53 6.22 -4.52 -6.22
C ILE A 53 5.43 -3.24 -6.46
N LEU A 54 5.73 -2.51 -7.55
CA LEU A 54 4.97 -1.33 -7.97
C LEU A 54 3.48 -1.64 -8.16
N MET A 55 3.14 -2.78 -8.76
CA MET A 55 1.75 -3.22 -8.92
C MET A 55 1.07 -3.52 -7.58
N ALA A 56 1.79 -4.13 -6.63
CA ALA A 56 1.28 -4.34 -5.28
C ALA A 56 1.05 -3.01 -4.55
N LEU A 57 2.00 -2.07 -4.61
CA LEU A 57 1.87 -0.74 -4.03
C LEU A 57 0.71 0.07 -4.63
N LYS A 58 0.54 0.06 -5.96
CA LYS A 58 -0.59 0.73 -6.62
C LYS A 58 -1.93 0.18 -6.14
N ARG A 59 -2.03 -1.15 -6.05
CA ARG A 59 -3.24 -1.82 -5.55
C ARG A 59 -3.53 -1.42 -4.11
N TYR A 60 -2.51 -1.39 -3.26
CA TYR A 60 -2.63 -0.94 -1.88
C TYR A 60 -3.20 0.48 -1.78
N SER A 61 -2.59 1.41 -2.54
CA SER A 61 -3.04 2.81 -2.61
C SER A 61 -4.51 2.91 -3.04
N SER A 62 -4.92 2.17 -4.07
CA SER A 62 -6.32 2.17 -4.51
C SER A 62 -7.28 1.62 -3.45
N HIS A 63 -6.86 0.64 -2.64
CA HIS A 63 -7.67 0.15 -1.53
C HIS A 63 -7.80 1.19 -0.40
N LEU A 64 -6.74 1.94 -0.10
CA LEU A 64 -6.80 3.05 0.85
C LEU A 64 -7.83 4.09 0.41
N ASP A 65 -7.75 4.55 -0.84
CA ASP A 65 -8.67 5.56 -1.40
C ASP A 65 -10.13 5.11 -1.32
N LEU A 66 -10.41 3.86 -1.70
CA LEU A 66 -11.75 3.28 -1.61
C LEU A 66 -12.24 3.26 -0.15
N SER A 67 -11.38 2.84 0.79
CA SER A 67 -11.74 2.75 2.20
C SER A 67 -12.04 4.13 2.81
N LEU A 68 -11.28 5.16 2.45
CA LEU A 68 -11.48 6.54 2.89
C LEU A 68 -12.80 7.09 2.35
N ASN A 69 -13.07 6.89 1.06
CA ASN A 69 -14.33 7.30 0.44
C ASN A 69 -15.55 6.64 1.09
N VAL A 70 -15.48 5.34 1.40
CA VAL A 70 -16.56 4.62 2.12
C VAL A 70 -16.76 5.18 3.53
N LYS A 71 -15.68 5.42 4.28
CA LYS A 71 -15.76 6.02 5.62
C LYS A 71 -16.38 7.41 5.60
N LEU A 72 -15.97 8.26 4.64
CA LEU A 72 -16.52 9.60 4.46
C LEU A 72 -18.01 9.55 4.14
N LYS A 73 -18.42 8.71 3.18
CA LYS A 73 -19.83 8.52 2.83
C LYS A 73 -20.68 8.08 4.02
N ASN A 74 -20.20 7.12 4.81
CA ASN A 74 -20.94 6.63 5.98
C ASN A 74 -21.04 7.69 7.09
N SER A 75 -19.97 8.47 7.29
CA SER A 75 -19.96 9.56 8.27
C SER A 75 -20.93 10.66 7.88
N LEU A 76 -20.95 11.07 6.61
CA LEU A 76 -21.91 12.05 6.09
C LEU A 76 -23.35 11.55 6.19
N HIS A 77 -23.59 10.27 5.91
CA HIS A 77 -24.93 9.66 6.06
C HIS A 77 -25.41 9.73 7.52
N LYS A 78 -24.55 9.41 8.49
CA LYS A 78 -24.86 9.51 9.93
C LYS A 78 -25.06 10.95 10.42
N TRP A 79 -24.54 11.94 9.71
CA TRP A 79 -24.74 13.35 10.05
C TRP A 79 -26.09 13.91 9.55
N ILE A 80 -26.68 13.27 8.54
CA ILE A 80 -27.92 13.73 7.89
C ILE A 80 -29.17 13.04 8.47
N TYR A 81 -29.01 11.99 9.27
CA TYR A 81 -30.07 11.23 9.94
C TYR A 81 -29.77 11.08 11.44
#